data_AF-A0A920CWI9-F1
#
_entry.id   AF-A0A920CWI9-F1
#
_cell.length_a   1.000
_cell.length_b   1.000
_cell.length_c   1.000
_cell.angle_alpha   90.00
_cell.angle_beta   90.00
_cell.angle_gamma   90.00
#
_symmetry.space_group_name_H-M   'P 1'
#
loop_
_entity.id
_entity.type
_entity.pdbx_description
1 polymer ?
#
loop_
_entity_poly.entity_id
_entity_poly.type
_entity_poly.pdbx_seq_one_letter_code
_entity_poly.pdbx_strand_id
1 'polypeptide(L)'
;MKKHRRTKGILLLTLVLAMLITACSSNNSTTNNESSTAAPQTGNAEEANNAGQAAIDINAKYDPPIEITGWRYTESTYQYENGDTIEDNIYTRTYEEDLGIKLKYTWTVPLEQFKQKLNVSIAAGDLPDIMWVEAQQLAELTENDLILDLTELYEQYASPVAKDILEQDMKAFNTAKIGGKLMAIPHTSSAVDGLPILYVRTDWLANLGMNEPQTMQDVLAIAEAFTKNDPDQNNQEDTFGIAFTKTFLTDTHFGTTGFMSGYHAYPTKWIEKDGQLVYGSIQPEVKQGLEALQKLYANGMIDREFGVKDRAKVTESVAGGKVGMFYGSMSAPLSIIQNNIDNDPAAEWKAFELVSVDEVRATPIAKMPIQKYYVVNKKTKHPEAIFKLLNMSMQGYDLNVEPEEGYGYSESGIATFLYNFIAADPALKNLTAHNKVTAALDKNDPSELNAEELGYYERALAFRGGDLSNWGTERVFGTPSSFDVIGAYVDKDNYILDGFYGAATPTMVERNATLLTMEEEVFTKIIMGESLDAFDKFVEDWNKLGGTQITEEVNEWYELIK
;
A
#
# COMPACT_ATOMS: atom_id res chain seq x y z
N MET A 1 30.90 44.18 -30.05
CA MET A 1 30.23 45.31 -30.73
C MET A 1 28.72 45.09 -30.72
N LYS A 2 27.95 46.20 -30.79
CA LYS A 2 26.67 46.45 -31.50
C LYS A 2 25.80 45.27 -32.00
N LYS A 3 24.45 45.35 -31.99
CA LYS A 3 23.47 46.14 -31.20
C LYS A 3 22.02 45.79 -31.62
N HIS A 4 21.11 45.64 -30.64
CA HIS A 4 19.66 45.94 -30.76
C HIS A 4 18.80 45.06 -31.72
N ARG A 5 17.45 45.09 -31.69
CA ARG A 5 16.53 46.15 -31.21
C ARG A 5 15.19 45.63 -30.65
N ARG A 6 14.63 46.36 -29.67
CA ARG A 6 13.26 46.21 -29.11
C ARG A 6 12.33 47.31 -29.64
N THR A 7 11.05 46.98 -29.83
CA THR A 7 9.86 47.87 -29.81
C THR A 7 8.66 46.95 -29.53
N LYS A 8 7.83 47.06 -28.47
CA LYS A 8 7.10 48.16 -27.78
C LYS A 8 5.79 48.59 -28.47
N GLY A 9 4.68 48.39 -27.74
CA GLY A 9 3.28 48.81 -28.01
C GLY A 9 2.35 47.84 -27.26
N ILE A 10 1.86 48.13 -26.04
CA ILE A 10 0.75 49.05 -25.67
C ILE A 10 -0.57 48.51 -26.28
N LEU A 11 -1.37 47.71 -25.56
CA LEU A 11 -2.21 48.00 -24.37
C LEU A 11 -3.51 48.75 -24.70
N LEU A 12 -4.65 48.08 -24.52
CA LEU A 12 -5.91 48.65 -24.01
C LEU A 12 -6.81 47.54 -23.45
N LEU A 13 -7.78 47.91 -22.61
CA LEU A 13 -8.70 47.01 -21.90
C LEU A 13 -10.10 47.64 -21.89
N THR A 14 -11.13 46.87 -22.27
CA THR A 14 -12.55 47.24 -22.10
C THR A 14 -13.45 46.00 -22.12
N LEU A 15 -14.32 45.89 -21.12
CA LEU A 15 -15.54 45.07 -21.17
C LEU A 15 -16.56 45.72 -22.14
N VAL A 16 -17.56 44.95 -22.58
CA VAL A 16 -18.98 45.21 -22.23
C VAL A 16 -19.85 44.01 -22.65
N LEU A 17 -20.81 43.68 -21.79
CA LEU A 17 -21.84 42.64 -21.95
C LEU A 17 -23.16 43.30 -22.37
N ALA A 18 -23.86 42.77 -23.38
CA ALA A 18 -25.30 42.98 -23.56
C ALA A 18 -25.93 41.92 -24.48
N MET A 19 -27.05 41.35 -24.05
CA MET A 19 -27.99 40.57 -24.89
C MET A 19 -29.00 41.52 -25.54
N LEU A 20 -29.72 41.07 -26.58
CA LEU A 20 -31.10 41.51 -26.79
C LEU A 20 -31.93 40.40 -27.47
N ILE A 21 -33.24 40.41 -27.23
CA ILE A 21 -34.18 39.31 -27.50
C ILE A 21 -35.37 39.83 -28.32
N THR A 22 -35.77 39.12 -29.39
CA THR A 22 -37.16 38.97 -29.91
C THR A 22 -37.13 37.90 -31.00
N ALA A 23 -37.95 36.84 -31.10
CA ALA A 23 -39.34 36.53 -30.68
C ALA A 23 -40.45 36.92 -31.70
N CYS A 24 -41.01 35.90 -32.39
CA CYS A 24 -42.32 35.78 -33.07
C CYS A 24 -42.29 34.43 -33.85
N SER A 25 -43.17 33.42 -33.75
CA SER A 25 -44.53 33.19 -33.21
C SER A 25 -45.70 33.31 -34.21
N SER A 26 -46.28 32.14 -34.56
CA SER A 26 -47.60 31.93 -35.23
C SER A 26 -47.73 32.38 -36.71
N ASN A 27 -48.70 31.92 -37.52
CA ASN A 27 -49.85 31.04 -37.25
C ASN A 27 -50.28 30.18 -38.49
N ASN A 28 -51.20 29.25 -38.25
CA ASN A 28 -51.91 28.34 -39.18
C ASN A 28 -52.55 28.97 -40.44
N SER A 29 -52.68 28.17 -41.52
CA SER A 29 -54.01 27.61 -41.93
C SER A 29 -53.97 26.62 -43.12
N THR A 30 -54.49 25.39 -42.86
CA THR A 30 -55.35 24.49 -43.71
C THR A 30 -55.50 24.81 -45.21
N THR A 31 -55.39 23.86 -46.15
CA THR A 31 -56.35 22.75 -46.50
C THR A 31 -55.74 21.89 -47.65
N ASN A 32 -56.18 20.71 -48.13
CA ASN A 32 -57.09 19.56 -47.83
C ASN A 32 -56.87 18.53 -48.99
N ASN A 33 -57.43 17.30 -49.11
CA ASN A 33 -57.88 16.19 -48.24
C ASN A 33 -58.22 14.99 -49.16
N GLU A 34 -57.94 13.74 -48.79
CA GLU A 34 -58.78 12.56 -49.15
C GLU A 34 -58.53 11.36 -48.21
N SER A 35 -59.34 10.30 -48.27
CA SER A 35 -59.54 9.38 -47.13
C SER A 35 -59.75 7.90 -47.51
N SER A 36 -59.36 7.00 -46.60
CA SER A 36 -59.85 5.61 -46.54
C SER A 36 -59.86 5.13 -45.08
N THR A 37 -60.82 4.29 -44.71
CA THR A 37 -61.13 3.96 -43.30
C THR A 37 -61.10 2.46 -43.02
N ALA A 38 -60.39 2.06 -41.97
CA ALA A 38 -60.61 0.80 -41.26
C ALA A 38 -60.20 0.95 -39.77
N ALA A 39 -60.91 0.26 -38.89
CA ALA A 39 -60.63 0.07 -37.47
C ALA A 39 -60.97 -1.40 -37.13
N PRO A 40 -60.38 -2.06 -36.12
CA PRO A 40 -60.74 -1.72 -34.73
C PRO A 40 -59.65 -1.96 -33.64
N GLN A 41 -60.04 -1.68 -32.39
CA GLN A 41 -59.62 -2.34 -31.14
C GLN A 41 -58.17 -2.24 -30.62
N THR A 42 -57.99 -1.31 -29.66
CA THR A 42 -57.50 -1.58 -28.28
C THR A 42 -56.51 -2.74 -28.06
N GLY A 43 -55.25 -2.39 -27.82
CA GLY A 43 -54.26 -3.15 -27.05
C GLY A 43 -53.46 -2.18 -26.16
N ASN A 44 -52.80 -2.67 -25.11
CA ASN A 44 -52.07 -1.81 -24.15
C ASN A 44 -50.92 -1.04 -24.82
N ALA A 45 -50.72 0.20 -24.40
CA ALA A 45 -49.59 1.04 -24.81
C ALA A 45 -48.78 1.46 -23.58
N GLU A 46 -48.09 0.50 -22.96
CA GLU A 46 -47.24 0.73 -21.77
C GLU A 46 -45.95 -0.11 -21.84
N GLU A 47 -45.35 -0.23 -23.03
CA GLU A 47 -44.05 -0.90 -23.20
C GLU A 47 -43.31 -0.34 -24.44
N ALA A 48 -42.71 0.84 -24.30
CA ALA A 48 -41.99 1.53 -25.39
C ALA A 48 -40.92 2.53 -24.89
N ASN A 49 -40.13 2.18 -23.88
CA ASN A 49 -38.96 2.98 -23.45
C ASN A 49 -37.85 2.17 -22.76
N ASN A 50 -37.60 0.95 -23.25
CA ASN A 50 -36.39 0.18 -22.91
C ASN A 50 -35.73 -0.31 -24.21
N ALA A 51 -35.24 0.63 -25.01
CA ALA A 51 -34.27 0.34 -26.06
C ALA A 51 -32.93 0.07 -25.37
N GLY A 52 -32.68 -1.19 -25.01
CA GLY A 52 -31.51 -1.58 -24.25
C GLY A 52 -30.22 -1.15 -24.93
N GLN A 53 -29.32 -0.51 -24.17
CA GLN A 53 -27.93 -0.39 -24.59
C GLN A 53 -27.39 -1.80 -24.83
N ALA A 54 -26.75 -2.03 -25.98
CA ALA A 54 -25.98 -3.24 -26.18
C ALA A 54 -24.90 -3.31 -25.09
N ALA A 55 -24.74 -4.47 -24.47
CA ALA A 55 -23.70 -4.65 -23.45
C ALA A 55 -22.33 -4.32 -24.06
N ILE A 56 -21.56 -3.50 -23.36
CA ILE A 56 -20.22 -3.12 -23.80
C ILE A 56 -19.33 -4.36 -23.72
N ASP A 57 -18.75 -4.74 -24.85
CA ASP A 57 -17.72 -5.76 -24.88
C ASP A 57 -16.40 -5.16 -24.35
N ILE A 58 -16.19 -5.33 -23.05
CA ILE A 58 -15.01 -4.87 -22.34
C ILE A 58 -13.72 -5.51 -22.88
N ASN A 59 -13.80 -6.66 -23.57
CA ASN A 59 -12.67 -7.39 -24.13
C ASN A 59 -12.49 -7.15 -25.65
N ALA A 60 -13.39 -6.42 -26.31
CA ALA A 60 -13.28 -6.14 -27.75
C ALA A 60 -11.93 -5.52 -28.15
N LYS A 61 -11.25 -6.15 -29.11
CA LYS A 61 -9.99 -5.69 -29.71
C LYS A 61 -10.20 -4.44 -30.57
N TYR A 62 -9.24 -3.50 -30.57
CA TYR A 62 -9.17 -2.44 -31.57
C TYR A 62 -8.62 -2.95 -32.91
N ASP A 63 -9.39 -2.76 -33.99
CA ASP A 63 -8.95 -2.94 -35.38
C ASP A 63 -9.37 -1.70 -36.21
N PRO A 64 -8.42 -0.92 -36.77
CA PRO A 64 -6.97 -1.04 -36.62
C PRO A 64 -6.50 -0.74 -35.18
N PRO A 65 -5.31 -1.25 -34.77
CA PRO A 65 -4.73 -0.95 -33.47
C PRO A 65 -4.54 0.55 -33.20
N ILE A 66 -4.71 0.94 -31.94
CA ILE A 66 -4.51 2.32 -31.46
C ILE A 66 -3.14 2.50 -30.81
N GLU A 67 -2.57 3.71 -30.88
CA GLU A 67 -1.40 4.08 -30.09
C GLU A 67 -1.87 4.67 -28.74
N ILE A 68 -1.38 4.13 -27.63
CA ILE A 68 -1.58 4.65 -26.28
C ILE A 68 -0.21 5.05 -25.72
N THR A 69 -0.06 6.31 -25.33
CA THR A 69 1.20 6.80 -24.78
C THR A 69 1.25 6.74 -23.26
N GLY A 70 2.45 6.60 -22.70
CA GLY A 70 2.68 6.66 -21.24
C GLY A 70 4.05 7.17 -20.81
N TRP A 71 4.33 7.03 -19.52
CA TRP A 71 5.63 7.21 -18.87
C TRP A 71 6.02 5.94 -18.12
N ARG A 72 7.29 5.57 -18.12
CA ARG A 72 7.78 4.40 -17.39
C ARG A 72 9.14 4.67 -16.74
N TYR A 73 9.40 3.98 -15.64
CA TYR A 73 10.71 3.92 -15.01
C TYR A 73 11.36 2.55 -15.23
N THR A 74 12.67 2.50 -15.07
CA THR A 74 13.44 1.26 -14.97
C THR A 74 14.17 1.19 -13.63
N GLU A 75 14.48 -0.03 -13.19
CA GLU A 75 15.33 -0.29 -12.03
C GLU A 75 16.49 -1.20 -12.44
N SER A 76 17.60 -1.18 -11.69
CA SER A 76 18.72 -2.11 -11.90
C SER A 76 18.41 -3.56 -11.52
N THR A 77 17.27 -3.80 -10.88
CA THR A 77 16.71 -5.11 -10.54
C THR A 77 16.08 -5.80 -11.76
N TYR A 78 15.60 -5.04 -12.75
CA TYR A 78 14.88 -5.57 -13.91
C TYR A 78 15.84 -6.38 -14.79
N GLN A 79 15.62 -7.70 -14.84
CA GLN A 79 16.27 -8.59 -15.80
C GLN A 79 15.44 -8.67 -17.08
N TYR A 80 16.06 -9.12 -18.17
CA TYR A 80 15.40 -9.39 -19.44
C TYR A 80 16.04 -10.61 -20.10
N GLU A 81 15.29 -11.29 -20.97
CA GLU A 81 15.75 -12.41 -21.77
C GLU A 81 15.15 -12.35 -23.18
N ASN A 82 15.55 -13.26 -24.08
CA ASN A 82 15.01 -13.41 -25.44
C ASN A 82 15.09 -12.16 -26.37
N GLY A 83 15.67 -11.06 -25.89
CA GLY A 83 15.73 -9.76 -26.57
C GLY A 83 14.79 -8.69 -25.99
N ASP A 84 14.02 -9.03 -24.95
CA ASP A 84 13.05 -8.14 -24.32
C ASP A 84 13.69 -6.86 -23.72
N THR A 85 12.87 -5.83 -23.65
CA THR A 85 13.15 -4.49 -23.10
C THR A 85 11.89 -3.99 -22.39
N ILE A 86 11.94 -2.87 -21.66
CA ILE A 86 10.70 -2.32 -21.08
C ILE A 86 9.73 -1.81 -22.16
N GLU A 87 10.26 -1.38 -23.32
CA GLU A 87 9.49 -0.95 -24.49
C GLU A 87 8.94 -2.09 -25.38
N ASP A 88 9.54 -3.29 -25.34
CA ASP A 88 9.13 -4.49 -26.10
C ASP A 88 9.40 -5.75 -25.27
N ASN A 89 8.35 -6.28 -24.66
CA ASN A 89 8.28 -7.49 -23.84
C ASN A 89 6.91 -8.18 -23.96
N ILE A 90 6.74 -9.31 -23.27
CA ILE A 90 5.50 -10.12 -23.26
C ILE A 90 4.23 -9.27 -23.08
N TYR A 91 4.15 -8.40 -22.06
CA TYR A 91 2.95 -7.59 -21.80
C TYR A 91 2.67 -6.59 -22.93
N THR A 92 3.71 -5.89 -23.43
CA THR A 92 3.52 -4.93 -24.53
C THR A 92 3.10 -5.60 -25.84
N ARG A 93 3.49 -6.86 -26.06
CA ARG A 93 3.07 -7.65 -27.22
C ARG A 93 1.63 -8.13 -27.07
N THR A 94 1.23 -8.71 -25.93
CA THR A 94 -0.18 -9.11 -25.71
C THR A 94 -1.12 -7.90 -25.74
N TYR A 95 -0.71 -6.70 -25.27
CA TYR A 95 -1.51 -5.48 -25.44
C TYR A 95 -1.83 -5.20 -26.92
N GLU A 96 -0.90 -5.39 -27.86
CA GLU A 96 -1.13 -5.15 -29.30
C GLU A 96 -1.79 -6.35 -30.01
N GLU A 97 -1.48 -7.57 -29.58
CA GLU A 97 -1.97 -8.82 -30.16
C GLU A 97 -3.40 -9.16 -29.74
N ASP A 98 -3.81 -8.89 -28.49
CA ASP A 98 -5.17 -9.20 -28.00
C ASP A 98 -6.04 -7.95 -27.88
N LEU A 99 -5.55 -6.88 -27.26
CA LEU A 99 -6.35 -5.66 -27.05
C LEU A 99 -6.30 -4.71 -28.26
N GLY A 100 -5.28 -4.81 -29.12
CA GLY A 100 -5.05 -3.84 -30.21
C GLY A 100 -4.51 -2.50 -29.71
N ILE A 101 -3.84 -2.50 -28.55
CA ILE A 101 -3.28 -1.32 -27.89
C ILE A 101 -1.75 -1.35 -28.03
N LYS A 102 -1.22 -0.50 -28.92
CA LYS A 102 0.23 -0.29 -29.04
C LYS A 102 0.68 0.71 -27.96
N LEU A 103 1.14 0.18 -26.83
CA LEU A 103 1.69 0.98 -25.73
C LEU A 103 3.05 1.60 -26.14
N LYS A 104 3.28 2.86 -25.78
CA LYS A 104 4.46 3.61 -26.18
C LYS A 104 4.90 4.63 -25.13
N TYR A 105 6.08 4.47 -24.56
CA TYR A 105 6.61 5.45 -23.60
C TYR A 105 7.14 6.70 -24.31
N THR A 106 6.68 7.87 -23.88
CA THR A 106 7.18 9.17 -24.37
C THR A 106 8.57 9.49 -23.82
N TRP A 107 8.92 8.88 -22.68
CA TRP A 107 10.26 8.77 -22.15
C TRP A 107 10.33 7.62 -21.13
N THR A 108 11.54 7.06 -20.97
CA THR A 108 11.90 6.13 -19.90
C THR A 108 13.14 6.64 -19.16
N VAL A 109 13.18 6.47 -17.83
CA VAL A 109 14.27 6.94 -16.94
C VAL A 109 14.43 5.99 -15.74
N PRO A 110 15.59 5.96 -15.06
CA PRO A 110 15.73 5.26 -13.78
C PRO A 110 14.75 5.78 -12.71
N LEU A 111 14.32 4.89 -11.79
CA LEU A 111 13.32 5.20 -10.76
C LEU A 111 13.70 6.43 -9.90
N GLU A 112 14.96 6.60 -9.53
CA GLU A 112 15.41 7.75 -8.71
C GLU A 112 15.31 9.10 -9.43
N GLN A 113 15.17 9.08 -10.77
CA GLN A 113 14.99 10.25 -11.62
C GLN A 113 13.51 10.47 -12.01
N PHE A 114 12.64 9.46 -11.83
CA PHE A 114 11.28 9.47 -12.32
C PHE A 114 10.45 10.65 -11.78
N LYS A 115 10.46 10.88 -10.46
CA LYS A 115 9.70 11.99 -9.84
C LYS A 115 10.11 13.37 -10.37
N GLN A 116 11.41 13.60 -10.56
CA GLN A 116 11.90 14.86 -11.13
C GLN A 116 11.44 15.01 -12.59
N LYS A 117 11.55 13.94 -13.38
CA LYS A 117 11.18 13.93 -14.79
C LYS A 117 9.66 14.09 -15.00
N LEU A 118 8.85 13.46 -14.15
CA LEU A 118 7.39 13.58 -14.08
C LEU A 118 6.97 15.02 -13.79
N ASN A 119 7.48 15.64 -12.72
CA ASN A 119 7.13 17.01 -12.34
C ASN A 119 7.50 18.02 -13.45
N VAL A 120 8.64 17.83 -14.13
CA VAL A 120 9.03 18.67 -15.28
C VAL A 120 8.08 18.49 -16.47
N SER A 121 7.61 17.27 -16.74
CA SER A 121 6.65 17.00 -17.83
C SER A 121 5.23 17.51 -17.52
N ILE A 122 4.78 17.43 -16.26
CA ILE A 122 3.52 18.05 -15.83
C ILE A 122 3.59 19.58 -16.00
N ALA A 123 4.65 20.22 -15.49
CA ALA A 123 4.84 21.67 -15.60
C ALA A 123 5.01 22.17 -17.06
N ALA A 124 5.40 21.30 -18.00
CA ALA A 124 5.43 21.59 -19.43
C ALA A 124 4.07 21.42 -20.13
N GLY A 125 3.14 20.64 -19.53
CA GLY A 125 1.90 20.20 -20.15
C GLY A 125 2.06 19.04 -21.15
N ASP A 126 3.24 18.42 -21.18
CA ASP A 126 3.62 17.31 -22.07
C ASP A 126 3.12 15.96 -21.52
N LEU A 127 1.81 15.89 -21.28
CA LEU A 127 1.13 14.73 -20.70
C LEU A 127 0.85 13.66 -21.79
N PRO A 128 1.18 12.37 -21.56
CA PRO A 128 0.79 11.24 -22.40
C PRO A 128 -0.68 10.84 -22.13
N ASP A 129 -1.18 9.79 -22.76
CA ASP A 129 -2.58 9.33 -22.58
C ASP A 129 -2.85 8.79 -21.17
N ILE A 130 -1.97 7.90 -20.67
CA ILE A 130 -2.07 7.29 -19.34
C ILE A 130 -0.78 7.55 -18.56
N MET A 131 -0.92 7.98 -17.31
CA MET A 131 0.20 8.26 -16.40
C MET A 131 0.01 7.46 -15.11
N TRP A 132 1.11 7.17 -14.41
CA TRP A 132 1.04 6.88 -12.98
C TRP A 132 1.63 8.06 -12.19
N VAL A 133 1.03 8.39 -11.05
CA VAL A 133 1.33 9.57 -10.23
C VAL A 133 1.28 9.24 -8.74
N GLU A 134 1.88 10.09 -7.91
CA GLU A 134 1.69 10.09 -6.45
C GLU A 134 0.45 10.93 -6.06
N ALA A 135 0.01 10.83 -4.79
CA ALA A 135 -1.13 11.59 -4.26
C ALA A 135 -1.04 13.11 -4.51
N GLN A 136 0.18 13.68 -4.47
CA GLN A 136 0.43 15.09 -4.76
C GLN A 136 0.06 15.46 -6.20
N GLN A 137 0.52 14.68 -7.18
CA GLN A 137 0.27 14.97 -8.58
C GLN A 137 -1.14 14.53 -9.01
N LEU A 138 -1.78 13.58 -8.31
CA LEU A 138 -3.23 13.32 -8.46
C LEU A 138 -4.05 14.56 -8.09
N ALA A 139 -3.77 15.19 -6.94
CA ALA A 139 -4.43 16.41 -6.53
C ALA A 139 -4.15 17.58 -7.50
N GLU A 140 -2.88 17.82 -7.85
CA GLU A 140 -2.45 18.87 -8.78
C GLU A 140 -3.11 18.75 -10.17
N LEU A 141 -3.14 17.55 -10.74
CA LEU A 141 -3.75 17.29 -12.05
C LEU A 141 -5.29 17.41 -12.01
N THR A 142 -5.91 17.10 -10.87
CA THR A 142 -7.36 17.26 -10.66
C THR A 142 -7.73 18.74 -10.54
N GLU A 143 -7.04 19.50 -9.70
CA GLU A 143 -7.29 20.94 -9.49
C GLU A 143 -7.12 21.74 -10.81
N ASN A 144 -6.14 21.36 -11.64
CA ASN A 144 -5.87 22.00 -12.92
C ASN A 144 -6.72 21.47 -14.10
N ASP A 145 -7.70 20.57 -13.84
CA ASP A 145 -8.61 19.99 -14.86
C ASP A 145 -7.88 19.25 -16.01
N LEU A 146 -6.75 18.60 -15.70
CA LEU A 146 -5.85 17.97 -16.68
C LEU A 146 -6.12 16.48 -16.93
N ILE A 147 -6.86 15.82 -16.04
CA ILE A 147 -7.19 14.40 -16.09
C ILE A 147 -8.72 14.17 -16.11
N LEU A 148 -9.14 12.94 -16.47
CA LEU A 148 -10.54 12.57 -16.58
C LEU A 148 -11.16 12.11 -15.26
N ASP A 149 -12.44 12.42 -15.11
CA ASP A 149 -13.35 11.67 -14.26
C ASP A 149 -13.59 10.28 -14.88
N LEU A 150 -13.16 9.24 -14.18
CA LEU A 150 -13.24 7.84 -14.61
C LEU A 150 -14.52 7.15 -14.13
N THR A 151 -15.40 7.83 -13.38
CA THR A 151 -16.52 7.18 -12.66
C THR A 151 -17.45 6.39 -13.60
N GLU A 152 -17.88 6.99 -14.72
CA GLU A 152 -18.74 6.30 -15.70
C GLU A 152 -17.98 5.22 -16.49
N LEU A 153 -16.66 5.39 -16.71
CA LEU A 153 -15.83 4.44 -17.44
C LEU A 153 -15.50 3.20 -16.60
N TYR A 154 -15.24 3.38 -15.30
CA TYR A 154 -15.10 2.28 -14.34
C TYR A 154 -16.35 1.40 -14.33
N GLU A 155 -17.53 2.01 -14.27
CA GLU A 155 -18.78 1.24 -14.26
C GLU A 155 -19.00 0.42 -15.53
N GLN A 156 -18.62 0.99 -16.69
CA GLN A 156 -18.84 0.42 -18.02
C GLN A 156 -17.77 -0.57 -18.49
N TYR A 157 -16.50 -0.40 -18.07
CA TYR A 157 -15.35 -1.10 -18.65
C TYR A 157 -14.52 -1.91 -17.67
N ALA A 158 -14.57 -1.67 -16.35
CA ALA A 158 -13.89 -2.54 -15.38
C ALA A 158 -14.60 -3.90 -15.29
N SER A 159 -13.83 -5.00 -15.42
CA SER A 159 -14.36 -6.35 -15.29
C SER A 159 -14.85 -6.64 -13.87
N PRO A 160 -15.72 -7.66 -13.65
CA PRO A 160 -16.15 -8.05 -12.31
C PRO A 160 -14.97 -8.37 -11.37
N VAL A 161 -13.92 -9.00 -11.90
CA VAL A 161 -12.67 -9.31 -11.19
C VAL A 161 -11.91 -8.03 -10.82
N ALA A 162 -11.85 -7.05 -11.74
CA ALA A 162 -11.21 -5.77 -11.49
C ALA A 162 -11.96 -4.92 -10.45
N LYS A 163 -13.30 -4.99 -10.42
CA LYS A 163 -14.10 -4.34 -9.38
C LYS A 163 -13.91 -5.02 -8.02
N ASP A 164 -13.97 -6.36 -7.94
CA ASP A 164 -13.73 -7.11 -6.70
C ASP A 164 -12.37 -6.75 -6.07
N ILE A 165 -11.29 -6.84 -6.84
CA ILE A 165 -9.93 -6.56 -6.37
C ILE A 165 -9.78 -5.12 -5.85
N LEU A 166 -10.35 -4.14 -6.54
CA LEU A 166 -10.26 -2.73 -6.15
C LEU A 166 -11.17 -2.39 -4.98
N GLU A 167 -12.34 -3.02 -4.84
CA GLU A 167 -13.33 -2.74 -3.79
C GLU A 167 -13.11 -3.56 -2.51
N GLN A 168 -12.23 -4.58 -2.53
CA GLN A 168 -11.79 -5.33 -1.33
C GLN A 168 -11.31 -4.44 -0.18
N ASP A 169 -10.65 -3.31 -0.47
CA ASP A 169 -10.41 -2.24 0.50
C ASP A 169 -11.01 -0.92 0.00
N MET A 170 -12.27 -0.66 0.39
CA MET A 170 -12.95 0.59 0.08
C MET A 170 -12.27 1.83 0.68
N LYS A 171 -11.44 1.72 1.73
CA LYS A 171 -10.65 2.85 2.25
C LYS A 171 -9.57 3.19 1.22
N ALA A 172 -8.84 2.17 0.74
CA ALA A 172 -7.86 2.31 -0.34
C ALA A 172 -8.51 2.80 -1.66
N PHE A 173 -9.65 2.24 -2.06
CA PHE A 173 -10.36 2.65 -3.29
C PHE A 173 -10.80 4.11 -3.27
N ASN A 174 -11.36 4.55 -2.13
CA ASN A 174 -11.84 5.93 -1.99
C ASN A 174 -10.70 6.96 -2.01
N THR A 175 -9.43 6.59 -1.77
CA THR A 175 -8.30 7.52 -1.90
C THR A 175 -8.11 8.05 -3.33
N ALA A 176 -8.57 7.30 -4.34
CA ALA A 176 -8.56 7.70 -5.74
C ALA A 176 -9.76 8.61 -6.14
N LYS A 177 -10.64 8.96 -5.19
CA LYS A 177 -11.80 9.83 -5.40
C LYS A 177 -11.55 11.23 -4.86
N ILE A 178 -11.83 12.25 -5.66
CA ILE A 178 -11.72 13.66 -5.28
C ILE A 178 -13.03 14.36 -5.65
N GLY A 179 -13.64 15.07 -4.70
CA GLY A 179 -14.94 15.73 -4.91
C GLY A 179 -16.07 14.75 -5.29
N GLY A 180 -15.99 13.51 -4.81
CA GLY A 180 -16.94 12.43 -5.12
C GLY A 180 -16.74 11.75 -6.49
N LYS A 181 -15.75 12.16 -7.28
CA LYS A 181 -15.43 11.59 -8.61
C LYS A 181 -14.22 10.68 -8.53
N LEU A 182 -14.25 9.53 -9.20
CA LEU A 182 -13.09 8.65 -9.35
C LEU A 182 -12.10 9.31 -10.34
N MET A 183 -11.01 9.89 -9.85
CA MET A 183 -10.03 10.61 -10.68
C MET A 183 -8.85 9.72 -11.11
N ALA A 184 -8.72 8.54 -10.51
CA ALA A 184 -7.67 7.57 -10.79
C ALA A 184 -8.12 6.12 -10.56
N ILE A 185 -7.29 5.18 -11.00
CA ILE A 185 -7.30 3.80 -10.50
C ILE A 185 -6.19 3.69 -9.44
N PRO A 186 -6.48 3.29 -8.19
CA PRO A 186 -5.45 3.09 -7.18
C PRO A 186 -4.63 1.82 -7.46
N HIS A 187 -3.30 1.91 -7.33
CA HIS A 187 -2.42 0.73 -7.26
C HIS A 187 -2.40 0.23 -5.81
N THR A 188 -3.35 -0.63 -5.47
CA THR A 188 -3.43 -1.30 -4.17
C THR A 188 -2.26 -2.26 -3.96
N SER A 189 -1.94 -2.51 -2.69
CA SER A 189 -1.12 -3.65 -2.23
C SER A 189 -1.90 -4.43 -1.16
N SER A 190 -1.37 -5.57 -0.71
CA SER A 190 -1.87 -6.22 0.52
C SER A 190 -1.95 -5.18 1.66
N ALA A 191 -3.12 -5.01 2.25
CA ALA A 191 -3.41 -4.02 3.29
C ALA A 191 -2.79 -4.39 4.65
N VAL A 192 -2.69 -5.70 4.91
CA VAL A 192 -2.53 -6.26 6.25
C VAL A 192 -1.14 -6.85 6.51
N ASP A 193 -0.38 -7.15 5.47
CA ASP A 193 0.97 -7.74 5.55
C ASP A 193 1.95 -6.92 6.41
N GLY A 194 1.75 -5.59 6.44
CA GLY A 194 2.55 -4.64 7.20
C GLY A 194 2.12 -4.42 8.66
N LEU A 195 1.07 -5.09 9.14
CA LEU A 195 0.67 -5.00 10.55
C LEU A 195 1.75 -5.66 11.43
N PRO A 196 2.13 -5.04 12.56
CA PRO A 196 3.16 -5.58 13.44
C PRO A 196 2.70 -6.86 14.18
N ILE A 197 3.60 -7.83 14.21
CA ILE A 197 3.51 -9.12 14.88
C ILE A 197 4.65 -9.20 15.91
N LEU A 198 4.39 -9.77 17.08
CA LEU A 198 5.43 -10.11 18.07
C LEU A 198 5.98 -11.51 17.75
N TYR A 199 7.30 -11.62 17.58
CA TYR A 199 8.01 -12.89 17.41
C TYR A 199 8.84 -13.21 18.65
N VAL A 200 8.77 -14.46 19.13
CA VAL A 200 9.40 -14.92 20.39
C VAL A 200 10.05 -16.31 20.19
N ARG A 201 11.26 -16.52 20.72
CA ARG A 201 11.88 -17.86 20.91
C ARG A 201 11.05 -18.69 21.88
N THR A 202 10.26 -19.65 21.40
CA THR A 202 9.43 -20.53 22.24
C THR A 202 10.22 -21.65 22.89
N ASP A 203 11.36 -22.06 22.31
CA ASP A 203 12.32 -22.94 22.96
C ASP A 203 12.97 -22.28 24.19
N TRP A 204 13.26 -20.96 24.12
CA TRP A 204 13.75 -20.19 25.27
C TRP A 204 12.69 -20.07 26.37
N LEU A 205 11.42 -19.88 26.04
CA LEU A 205 10.32 -19.95 27.02
C LEU A 205 10.27 -21.32 27.71
N ALA A 206 10.40 -22.41 26.95
CA ALA A 206 10.41 -23.77 27.47
C ALA A 206 11.61 -24.04 28.38
N ASN A 207 12.81 -23.60 27.99
CA ASN A 207 14.05 -23.71 28.79
C ASN A 207 13.94 -23.01 30.15
N LEU A 208 13.23 -21.87 30.21
CA LEU A 208 13.01 -21.09 31.43
C LEU A 208 11.72 -21.45 32.18
N GLY A 209 10.91 -22.38 31.66
CA GLY A 209 9.62 -22.76 32.24
C GLY A 209 8.56 -21.64 32.24
N MET A 210 8.64 -20.73 31.27
CA MET A 210 7.76 -19.56 31.14
C MET A 210 6.55 -19.83 30.23
N ASN A 211 5.47 -19.08 30.46
CA ASN A 211 4.29 -19.09 29.60
C ASN A 211 4.49 -18.18 28.37
N GLU A 212 3.65 -18.38 27.36
CA GLU A 212 3.52 -17.46 26.23
C GLU A 212 2.97 -16.08 26.69
N PRO A 213 3.38 -14.96 26.05
CA PRO A 213 2.95 -13.62 26.47
C PRO A 213 1.44 -13.41 26.26
N GLN A 214 0.77 -12.81 27.24
CA GLN A 214 -0.65 -12.41 27.14
C GLN A 214 -0.86 -10.91 27.42
N THR A 215 0.08 -10.29 28.12
CA THR A 215 0.09 -8.88 28.53
C THR A 215 1.45 -8.22 28.24
N MET A 216 1.52 -6.89 28.19
CA MET A 216 2.81 -6.19 28.09
C MET A 216 3.70 -6.46 29.31
N GLN A 217 3.12 -6.75 30.48
CA GLN A 217 3.86 -7.14 31.68
C GLN A 217 4.56 -8.50 31.50
N ASP A 218 3.94 -9.45 30.79
CA ASP A 218 4.61 -10.70 30.39
C ASP A 218 5.76 -10.43 29.41
N VAL A 219 5.58 -9.56 28.41
CA VAL A 219 6.65 -9.20 27.46
C VAL A 219 7.83 -8.55 28.17
N LEU A 220 7.60 -7.67 29.16
CA LEU A 220 8.68 -7.10 29.97
C LEU A 220 9.40 -8.17 30.81
N ALA A 221 8.65 -9.11 31.41
CA ALA A 221 9.23 -10.20 32.22
C ALA A 221 9.99 -11.24 31.38
N ILE A 222 9.50 -11.56 30.17
CA ILE A 222 10.18 -12.43 29.20
C ILE A 222 11.46 -11.76 28.70
N ALA A 223 11.42 -10.45 28.39
CA ALA A 223 12.62 -9.70 28.02
C ALA A 223 13.67 -9.69 29.15
N GLU A 224 13.25 -9.55 30.41
CA GLU A 224 14.16 -9.69 31.56
C GLU A 224 14.77 -11.09 31.63
N ALA A 225 13.93 -12.12 31.62
CA ALA A 225 14.36 -13.50 31.78
C ALA A 225 15.30 -13.96 30.65
N PHE A 226 14.99 -13.61 29.40
CA PHE A 226 15.84 -13.84 28.23
C PHE A 226 17.17 -13.09 28.26
N THR A 227 17.31 -12.05 29.09
CA THR A 227 18.57 -11.30 29.24
C THR A 227 19.39 -11.77 30.45
N LYS A 228 18.77 -12.43 31.44
CA LYS A 228 19.39 -12.68 32.77
C LYS A 228 19.49 -14.14 33.18
N ASN A 229 18.76 -15.06 32.53
CA ASN A 229 18.58 -16.43 33.02
C ASN A 229 19.17 -17.51 32.09
N ASP A 230 20.11 -17.17 31.21
CA ASP A 230 20.82 -18.12 30.31
C ASP A 230 19.86 -18.96 29.43
N PRO A 231 19.01 -18.34 28.59
CA PRO A 231 17.92 -19.02 27.88
C PRO A 231 18.40 -20.01 26.81
N ASP A 232 19.56 -19.75 26.20
CA ASP A 232 20.26 -20.66 25.27
C ASP A 232 21.25 -21.60 25.98
N GLN A 233 21.25 -21.61 27.33
CA GLN A 233 21.97 -22.55 28.21
C GLN A 233 23.50 -22.58 27.96
N ASN A 234 24.05 -21.48 27.44
CA ASN A 234 25.43 -21.37 27.01
C ASN A 234 26.40 -20.96 28.15
N ASN A 235 25.84 -20.53 29.29
CA ASN A 235 26.53 -20.04 30.51
C ASN A 235 27.28 -18.70 30.32
N GLN A 236 26.81 -17.82 29.42
CA GLN A 236 27.34 -16.46 29.21
C GLN A 236 26.21 -15.43 29.19
N GLU A 237 26.47 -14.21 29.70
CA GLU A 237 25.56 -13.07 29.63
C GLU A 237 25.69 -12.37 28.24
N ASP A 238 25.36 -13.07 27.15
CA ASP A 238 25.49 -12.58 25.77
C ASP A 238 24.18 -12.49 24.96
N THR A 239 23.04 -12.75 25.61
CA THR A 239 21.69 -12.72 25.02
C THR A 239 20.88 -11.47 25.39
N PHE A 240 20.06 -10.98 24.45
CA PHE A 240 19.18 -9.81 24.62
C PHE A 240 17.71 -10.19 24.56
N GLY A 241 16.92 -9.65 25.48
CA GLY A 241 15.49 -9.90 25.57
C GLY A 241 14.67 -9.40 24.38
N ILE A 242 14.97 -8.20 23.86
CA ILE A 242 14.28 -7.62 22.70
C ILE A 242 15.16 -6.70 21.88
N ALA A 243 15.08 -6.79 20.54
CA ALA A 243 15.89 -5.99 19.63
C ALA A 243 15.12 -4.89 18.89
N PHE A 244 15.81 -3.77 18.66
CA PHE A 244 15.36 -2.62 17.86
C PHE A 244 16.50 -2.09 16.98
N THR A 245 16.21 -1.40 15.87
CA THR A 245 17.23 -0.72 15.05
C THR A 245 17.47 0.73 15.47
N LYS A 246 18.46 1.40 14.85
CA LYS A 246 18.71 2.85 14.95
C LYS A 246 17.67 3.75 14.25
N THR A 247 16.66 3.15 13.64
CA THR A 247 15.54 3.83 12.94
C THR A 247 14.21 3.25 13.43
N PHE A 248 14.13 3.01 14.74
CA PHE A 248 13.07 2.20 15.38
C PHE A 248 11.68 2.82 15.29
N LEU A 249 11.57 4.10 14.92
CA LEU A 249 10.29 4.76 14.64
C LEU A 249 9.72 4.41 13.26
N THR A 250 10.56 3.98 12.31
CA THR A 250 10.18 3.83 10.90
C THR A 250 10.51 2.45 10.30
N ASP A 251 11.29 1.62 10.99
CA ASP A 251 11.67 0.28 10.55
C ASP A 251 10.49 -0.71 10.63
N THR A 252 10.21 -1.44 9.55
CA THR A 252 9.17 -2.49 9.52
C THR A 252 9.60 -3.81 10.19
N HIS A 253 10.86 -3.95 10.58
CA HIS A 253 11.38 -5.08 11.33
C HIS A 253 12.33 -4.55 12.41
N PHE A 254 12.17 -5.02 13.66
CA PHE A 254 12.83 -4.41 14.83
C PHE A 254 12.45 -2.92 15.01
N GLY A 255 11.25 -2.55 14.58
CA GLY A 255 10.61 -1.27 14.88
C GLY A 255 9.82 -1.31 16.18
N THR A 256 9.50 -0.13 16.71
CA THR A 256 8.73 0.02 17.96
C THR A 256 7.22 0.03 17.78
N THR A 257 6.70 0.10 16.54
CA THR A 257 5.25 0.24 16.26
C THR A 257 4.38 -0.77 17.00
N GLY A 258 4.76 -2.05 17.02
CA GLY A 258 4.03 -3.09 17.76
C GLY A 258 4.12 -2.94 19.28
N PHE A 259 5.31 -2.60 19.81
CA PHE A 259 5.52 -2.32 21.23
C PHE A 259 4.68 -1.12 21.71
N MET A 260 4.70 -0.03 20.95
CA MET A 260 4.00 1.22 21.29
C MET A 260 2.47 1.08 21.15
N SER A 261 2.00 0.28 20.18
CA SER A 261 0.58 -0.08 20.08
C SER A 261 0.08 -0.86 21.31
N GLY A 262 0.97 -1.56 22.03
CA GLY A 262 0.68 -2.18 23.35
C GLY A 262 0.49 -1.18 24.50
N TYR A 263 0.82 0.11 24.28
CA TYR A 263 0.51 1.25 25.16
C TYR A 263 -0.52 2.21 24.52
N HIS A 264 -1.26 1.74 23.49
CA HIS A 264 -2.20 2.55 22.70
C HIS A 264 -1.56 3.80 22.04
N ALA A 265 -0.26 3.73 21.75
CA ALA A 265 0.56 4.85 21.28
C ALA A 265 1.10 4.62 19.86
N TYR A 266 1.02 5.65 19.01
CA TYR A 266 1.25 5.52 17.55
C TYR A 266 2.29 6.51 16.99
N PRO A 267 3.59 6.43 17.36
CA PRO A 267 4.62 7.30 16.80
C PRO A 267 4.70 7.27 15.27
N THR A 268 5.00 8.42 14.68
CA THR A 268 5.05 8.72 13.23
C THR A 268 3.73 8.64 12.46
N LYS A 269 2.61 8.30 13.11
CA LYS A 269 1.30 8.10 12.47
C LYS A 269 0.37 9.28 12.73
N TRP A 270 -0.64 9.44 11.90
CA TRP A 270 -1.81 10.27 12.19
C TRP A 270 -2.96 9.35 12.59
N ILE A 271 -3.64 9.70 13.68
CA ILE A 271 -4.74 8.92 14.25
C ILE A 271 -5.97 9.80 14.43
N GLU A 272 -7.15 9.22 14.25
CA GLU A 272 -8.41 9.93 14.49
C GLU A 272 -8.70 10.02 15.99
N LYS A 273 -9.01 11.22 16.47
CA LYS A 273 -9.40 11.52 17.86
C LYS A 273 -10.46 12.62 17.82
N ASP A 274 -11.64 12.34 18.40
CA ASP A 274 -12.79 13.25 18.42
C ASP A 274 -13.20 13.82 17.04
N GLY A 275 -13.00 13.01 15.98
CA GLY A 275 -13.30 13.39 14.59
C GLY A 275 -12.24 14.26 13.90
N GLN A 276 -11.07 14.44 14.50
CA GLN A 276 -9.92 15.15 13.91
C GLN A 276 -8.69 14.24 13.84
N LEU A 277 -7.77 14.50 12.90
CA LEU A 277 -6.49 13.81 12.84
C LEU A 277 -5.46 14.49 13.75
N VAL A 278 -4.87 13.73 14.66
CA VAL A 278 -3.79 14.17 15.55
C VAL A 278 -2.50 13.40 15.27
N TYR A 279 -1.36 14.07 15.39
CA TYR A 279 -0.06 13.40 15.22
C TYR A 279 0.26 12.54 16.44
N GLY A 280 0.48 11.25 16.23
CA GLY A 280 0.58 10.25 17.29
C GLY A 280 1.80 10.42 18.18
N SER A 281 2.94 10.87 17.65
CA SER A 281 4.19 11.03 18.42
C SER A 281 4.12 12.07 19.55
N ILE A 282 3.16 13.01 19.50
CA ILE A 282 3.00 14.06 20.52
C ILE A 282 1.87 13.76 21.52
N GLN A 283 1.25 12.57 21.45
CA GLN A 283 0.18 12.17 22.36
C GLN A 283 0.74 11.64 23.70
N PRO A 284 0.10 11.93 24.86
CA PRO A 284 0.63 11.58 26.18
C PRO A 284 0.98 10.09 26.40
N GLU A 285 0.28 9.20 25.70
CA GLU A 285 0.41 7.75 25.76
C GLU A 285 1.83 7.30 25.33
N VAL A 286 2.45 8.01 24.38
CA VAL A 286 3.84 7.77 23.92
C VAL A 286 4.85 7.86 25.06
N LYS A 287 4.62 8.73 26.05
CA LYS A 287 5.51 8.91 27.21
C LYS A 287 5.62 7.64 28.06
N GLN A 288 4.57 6.83 28.13
CA GLN A 288 4.55 5.56 28.88
C GLN A 288 5.34 4.47 28.14
N GLY A 289 5.16 4.36 26.81
CA GLY A 289 5.95 3.45 25.98
C GLY A 289 7.45 3.79 26.01
N LEU A 290 7.80 5.08 25.97
CA LEU A 290 9.18 5.55 26.12
C LEU A 290 9.76 5.25 27.51
N GLU A 291 8.98 5.38 28.59
CA GLU A 291 9.42 4.96 29.93
C GLU A 291 9.71 3.46 29.99
N ALA A 292 8.90 2.63 29.34
CA ALA A 292 9.12 1.19 29.27
C ALA A 292 10.37 0.82 28.45
N LEU A 293 10.57 1.43 27.28
CA LEU A 293 11.79 1.27 26.47
C LEU A 293 13.05 1.74 27.23
N GLN A 294 12.97 2.86 27.96
CA GLN A 294 14.04 3.33 28.83
C GLN A 294 14.38 2.29 29.92
N LYS A 295 13.38 1.65 30.55
CA LYS A 295 13.60 0.59 31.55
C LYS A 295 14.24 -0.66 30.94
N LEU A 296 13.81 -1.07 29.75
CA LEU A 296 14.40 -2.19 29.01
C LEU A 296 15.88 -1.91 28.67
N TYR A 297 16.19 -0.73 28.12
CA TYR A 297 17.56 -0.32 27.83
C TYR A 297 18.41 -0.17 29.10
N ALA A 298 17.90 0.48 30.15
CA ALA A 298 18.64 0.69 31.41
C ALA A 298 19.13 -0.64 32.01
N ASN A 299 18.29 -1.67 32.02
CA ASN A 299 18.61 -3.01 32.52
C ASN A 299 19.38 -3.90 31.51
N GLY A 300 19.60 -3.42 30.28
CA GLY A 300 20.36 -4.09 29.23
C GLY A 300 19.59 -5.16 28.46
N MET A 301 18.25 -5.13 28.50
CA MET A 301 17.38 -6.06 27.75
C MET A 301 17.27 -5.68 26.26
N ILE A 302 17.57 -4.42 25.96
CA ILE A 302 17.88 -3.91 24.61
C ILE A 302 19.40 -3.78 24.51
N ASP A 303 19.95 -4.16 23.37
CA ASP A 303 21.38 -4.01 23.03
C ASP A 303 21.88 -2.58 23.25
N ARG A 304 23.03 -2.44 23.91
CA ARG A 304 23.67 -1.12 24.17
C ARG A 304 23.97 -0.35 22.88
N GLU A 305 24.18 -1.05 21.77
CA GLU A 305 24.50 -0.51 20.45
C GLU A 305 23.28 -0.29 19.54
N PHE A 306 22.03 -0.48 20.00
CA PHE A 306 20.84 -0.39 19.13
C PHE A 306 20.80 0.90 18.29
N GLY A 307 21.11 2.05 18.90
CA GLY A 307 21.16 3.36 18.26
C GLY A 307 22.24 3.57 17.18
N VAL A 308 23.07 2.55 16.89
CA VAL A 308 23.98 2.54 15.72
C VAL A 308 23.78 1.33 14.79
N LYS A 309 23.01 0.31 15.21
CA LYS A 309 22.73 -0.89 14.41
C LYS A 309 21.55 -0.66 13.45
N ASP A 310 21.79 -0.85 12.15
CA ASP A 310 20.70 -0.96 11.17
C ASP A 310 20.11 -2.36 11.15
N ARG A 311 19.03 -2.54 10.38
CA ARG A 311 18.32 -3.81 10.19
C ARG A 311 19.26 -4.97 9.86
N ALA A 312 20.30 -4.77 9.04
CA ALA A 312 21.25 -5.83 8.71
C ALA A 312 22.03 -6.30 9.95
N LYS A 313 22.51 -5.37 10.79
CA LYS A 313 23.21 -5.71 12.04
C LYS A 313 22.31 -6.29 13.13
N VAL A 314 21.02 -5.97 13.13
CA VAL A 314 20.07 -6.65 14.01
C VAL A 314 19.72 -8.05 13.48
N THR A 315 19.53 -8.23 12.16
CA THR A 315 19.34 -9.56 11.55
C THR A 315 20.55 -10.47 11.77
N GLU A 316 21.79 -9.98 11.69
CA GLU A 316 23.00 -10.75 12.07
C GLU A 316 22.92 -11.24 13.53
N SER A 317 22.37 -10.43 14.43
CA SER A 317 22.25 -10.74 15.86
C SER A 317 21.14 -11.78 16.13
N VAL A 318 20.03 -11.73 15.38
CA VAL A 318 18.97 -12.77 15.41
C VAL A 318 19.47 -14.08 14.83
N ALA A 319 20.11 -14.03 13.65
CA ALA A 319 20.66 -15.21 12.97
C ALA A 319 21.69 -15.95 13.83
N GLY A 320 22.51 -15.20 14.59
CA GLY A 320 23.46 -15.73 15.57
C GLY A 320 22.88 -16.11 16.94
N GLY A 321 21.55 -16.15 17.09
CA GLY A 321 20.88 -16.60 18.32
C GLY A 321 21.06 -15.68 19.54
N LYS A 322 21.33 -14.39 19.35
CA LYS A 322 21.58 -13.43 20.45
C LYS A 322 20.36 -12.59 20.85
N VAL A 323 19.19 -12.84 20.26
CA VAL A 323 17.96 -12.06 20.47
C VAL A 323 16.78 -13.01 20.68
N GLY A 324 16.03 -12.82 21.78
CA GLY A 324 14.88 -13.66 22.11
C GLY A 324 13.52 -13.18 21.58
N MET A 325 13.36 -11.87 21.34
CA MET A 325 12.13 -11.28 20.80
C MET A 325 12.36 -10.11 19.85
N PHE A 326 11.40 -9.87 18.96
CA PHE A 326 11.28 -8.63 18.20
C PHE A 326 9.87 -8.42 17.63
N TYR A 327 9.57 -7.20 17.18
CA TYR A 327 8.39 -6.90 16.37
C TYR A 327 8.75 -6.82 14.88
N GLY A 328 7.91 -7.38 14.00
CA GLY A 328 8.11 -7.32 12.55
C GLY A 328 6.82 -7.54 11.75
N SER A 329 6.90 -7.41 10.42
CA SER A 329 5.80 -7.75 9.50
C SER A 329 5.76 -9.26 9.18
N MET A 330 4.71 -9.71 8.49
CA MET A 330 4.47 -11.14 8.18
C MET A 330 5.65 -11.86 7.55
N SER A 331 6.51 -11.14 6.82
CA SER A 331 7.68 -11.63 6.08
C SER A 331 8.87 -12.06 6.94
N ALA A 332 8.89 -11.76 8.24
CA ALA A 332 10.04 -12.06 9.10
C ALA A 332 10.49 -13.54 9.11
N PRO A 333 9.59 -14.55 9.05
CA PRO A 333 9.97 -15.95 8.99
C PRO A 333 10.79 -16.32 7.75
N LEU A 334 10.48 -15.72 6.59
CA LEU A 334 11.06 -16.07 5.27
C LEU A 334 12.54 -15.70 5.11
N SER A 335 13.11 -14.91 6.02
CA SER A 335 14.49 -14.40 5.88
C SER A 335 15.18 -14.16 7.22
N ILE A 336 14.59 -13.36 8.10
CA ILE A 336 15.21 -13.00 9.39
C ILE A 336 15.31 -14.22 10.29
N ILE A 337 14.20 -14.97 10.43
CA ILE A 337 14.16 -16.14 11.30
C ILE A 337 14.71 -17.38 10.59
N GLN A 338 14.47 -17.57 9.29
CA GLN A 338 15.10 -18.66 8.51
C GLN A 338 16.64 -18.66 8.68
N ASN A 339 17.29 -17.49 8.62
CA ASN A 339 18.73 -17.37 8.90
C ASN A 339 19.15 -17.81 10.32
N ASN A 340 18.23 -17.82 11.30
CA ASN A 340 18.49 -18.41 12.62
C ASN A 340 18.27 -19.93 12.60
N ILE A 341 17.21 -20.45 11.97
CA ILE A 341 16.97 -21.90 11.81
C ILE A 341 18.12 -22.59 11.06
N ASP A 342 18.68 -21.92 10.04
CA ASP A 342 19.80 -22.44 9.23
C ASP A 342 21.11 -22.55 10.04
N ASN A 343 21.29 -21.69 11.07
CA ASN A 343 22.45 -21.70 11.97
C ASN A 343 22.23 -22.55 13.23
N ASP A 344 21.00 -22.58 13.74
CA ASP A 344 20.52 -23.26 14.95
C ASP A 344 19.23 -24.04 14.62
N PRO A 345 19.36 -25.27 14.07
CA PRO A 345 18.21 -26.12 13.74
C PRO A 345 17.36 -26.60 14.93
N ALA A 346 17.68 -26.15 16.15
CA ALA A 346 16.89 -26.41 17.35
C ALA A 346 16.13 -25.15 17.85
N ALA A 347 16.35 -23.99 17.24
CA ALA A 347 15.57 -22.78 17.50
C ALA A 347 14.11 -22.97 17.09
N GLU A 348 13.17 -22.57 17.95
CA GLU A 348 11.75 -22.53 17.59
C GLU A 348 11.19 -21.15 17.89
N TRP A 349 10.52 -20.57 16.91
CA TRP A 349 9.93 -19.23 16.99
C TRP A 349 8.44 -19.30 16.70
N LYS A 350 7.67 -18.49 17.41
CA LYS A 350 6.23 -18.34 17.19
C LYS A 350 5.84 -16.87 17.05
N ALA A 351 4.84 -16.62 16.21
CA ALA A 351 4.17 -15.34 16.03
C ALA A 351 3.02 -15.18 17.04
N PHE A 352 2.83 -13.96 17.54
CA PHE A 352 1.81 -13.61 18.52
C PHE A 352 1.08 -12.31 18.14
N GLU A 353 -0.21 -12.25 18.47
CA GLU A 353 -0.97 -10.98 18.50
C GLU A 353 -0.27 -9.96 19.40
N LEU A 354 -0.43 -8.68 19.10
CA LEU A 354 -0.04 -7.62 20.03
C LEU A 354 -0.77 -7.78 21.38
N VAL A 355 -0.02 -7.64 22.46
CA VAL A 355 -0.52 -7.65 23.84
C VAL A 355 -0.60 -6.21 24.37
N SER A 356 -1.47 -5.97 25.35
CA SER A 356 -1.72 -4.64 25.91
C SER A 356 -1.16 -4.48 27.33
N VAL A 357 -0.95 -3.23 27.73
CA VAL A 357 -0.67 -2.80 29.11
C VAL A 357 -1.89 -2.91 30.03
N ASP A 358 -3.11 -2.97 29.47
CA ASP A 358 -4.39 -3.02 30.18
C ASP A 358 -5.40 -4.00 29.53
N GLU A 359 -6.68 -3.94 29.95
CA GLU A 359 -7.76 -4.81 29.43
C GLU A 359 -8.26 -4.41 28.03
N VAL A 360 -7.85 -3.25 27.50
CA VAL A 360 -8.19 -2.83 26.12
C VAL A 360 -7.23 -3.52 25.16
N ARG A 361 -7.75 -4.12 24.09
CA ARG A 361 -6.91 -4.83 23.11
C ARG A 361 -5.93 -3.87 22.45
N ALA A 362 -4.67 -4.27 22.31
CA ALA A 362 -3.71 -3.52 21.51
C ALA A 362 -4.13 -3.56 20.03
N THR A 363 -4.41 -2.39 19.45
CA THR A 363 -4.83 -2.28 18.05
C THR A 363 -3.62 -1.92 17.18
N PRO A 364 -3.10 -2.83 16.33
CA PRO A 364 -2.02 -2.54 15.41
C PRO A 364 -2.41 -1.49 14.35
N ILE A 365 -1.41 -0.78 13.82
CA ILE A 365 -1.59 0.21 12.76
C ILE A 365 -0.81 -0.18 11.49
N ALA A 366 -1.47 -0.09 10.34
CA ALA A 366 -0.85 -0.20 9.01
C ALA A 366 -0.79 1.16 8.31
N LYS A 367 -0.06 1.23 7.19
CA LYS A 367 -0.15 2.37 6.26
C LYS A 367 -1.35 2.16 5.33
N MET A 368 -1.91 3.23 4.79
CA MET A 368 -2.83 3.14 3.65
C MET A 368 -2.14 2.39 2.50
N PRO A 369 -2.71 1.29 1.95
CA PRO A 369 -1.99 0.36 1.09
C PRO A 369 -2.04 0.78 -0.38
N ILE A 370 -1.61 2.00 -0.65
CA ILE A 370 -1.56 2.59 -1.99
C ILE A 370 -0.11 2.86 -2.36
N GLN A 371 0.33 2.25 -3.46
CA GLN A 371 1.67 2.45 -4.01
C GLN A 371 1.76 3.68 -4.91
N LYS A 372 0.71 3.92 -5.72
CA LYS A 372 0.61 4.97 -6.75
C LYS A 372 -0.83 5.03 -7.29
N TYR A 373 -1.12 6.00 -8.16
CA TYR A 373 -2.41 6.17 -8.83
C TYR A 373 -2.24 6.21 -10.34
N TYR A 374 -3.06 5.48 -11.10
CA TYR A 374 -3.10 5.57 -12.57
C TYR A 374 -4.18 6.55 -13.02
N VAL A 375 -3.81 7.55 -13.82
CA VAL A 375 -4.68 8.64 -14.27
C VAL A 375 -4.70 8.73 -15.79
N VAL A 376 -5.85 9.15 -16.36
CA VAL A 376 -6.03 9.35 -17.80
C VAL A 376 -6.05 10.83 -18.12
N ASN A 377 -5.24 11.27 -19.08
CA ASN A 377 -5.16 12.63 -19.57
C ASN A 377 -6.46 13.04 -20.30
N LYS A 378 -7.01 14.21 -19.94
CA LYS A 378 -8.26 14.78 -20.49
C LYS A 378 -8.26 15.00 -22.02
N LYS A 379 -7.09 14.90 -22.67
CA LYS A 379 -6.90 15.05 -24.12
C LYS A 379 -6.80 13.71 -24.88
N THR A 380 -6.83 12.56 -24.21
CA THR A 380 -6.80 11.27 -24.91
C THR A 380 -8.05 11.06 -25.76
N LYS A 381 -7.96 10.15 -26.74
CA LYS A 381 -9.07 9.75 -27.61
C LYS A 381 -9.70 8.41 -27.23
N HIS A 382 -9.04 7.65 -26.37
CA HIS A 382 -9.39 6.26 -26.02
C HIS A 382 -9.28 6.05 -24.51
N PRO A 383 -9.99 6.84 -23.68
CA PRO A 383 -9.86 6.75 -22.22
C PRO A 383 -10.26 5.39 -21.64
N GLU A 384 -11.13 4.65 -22.34
CA GLU A 384 -11.52 3.27 -22.02
C GLU A 384 -10.37 2.26 -22.12
N ALA A 385 -9.27 2.60 -22.81
CA ALA A 385 -8.09 1.74 -22.92
C ALA A 385 -7.43 1.45 -21.56
N ILE A 386 -7.52 2.35 -20.57
CA ILE A 386 -6.97 2.09 -19.22
C ILE A 386 -7.62 0.86 -18.57
N PHE A 387 -8.92 0.67 -18.78
CA PHE A 387 -9.67 -0.45 -18.20
C PHE A 387 -9.44 -1.76 -18.96
N LYS A 388 -9.21 -1.70 -20.28
CA LYS A 388 -8.78 -2.90 -21.04
C LYS A 388 -7.43 -3.43 -20.54
N LEU A 389 -6.46 -2.53 -20.33
CA LEU A 389 -5.15 -2.87 -19.76
C LEU A 389 -5.25 -3.39 -18.31
N LEU A 390 -6.10 -2.76 -17.49
CA LEU A 390 -6.39 -3.19 -16.12
C LEU A 390 -7.00 -4.60 -16.07
N ASN A 391 -8.06 -4.85 -16.85
CA ASN A 391 -8.75 -6.14 -16.88
C ASN A 391 -7.79 -7.28 -17.23
N MET A 392 -6.95 -7.08 -18.26
CA MET A 392 -5.93 -8.04 -18.67
C MET A 392 -4.86 -8.25 -17.58
N SER A 393 -4.46 -7.19 -16.87
CA SER A 393 -3.51 -7.29 -15.73
C SER A 393 -4.03 -8.12 -14.56
N MET A 394 -5.35 -8.24 -14.43
CA MET A 394 -6.04 -8.93 -13.34
C MET A 394 -6.56 -10.31 -13.71
N GLN A 395 -6.42 -10.75 -14.97
CA GLN A 395 -6.97 -12.02 -15.44
C GLN A 395 -6.41 -13.24 -14.68
N GLY A 396 -5.16 -13.18 -14.21
CA GLY A 396 -4.52 -14.23 -13.41
C GLY A 396 -5.07 -14.39 -11.99
N TYR A 397 -6.01 -13.54 -11.56
CA TYR A 397 -6.76 -13.71 -10.30
C TYR A 397 -8.11 -14.43 -10.51
N ASP A 398 -8.55 -14.67 -11.76
CA ASP A 398 -9.74 -15.46 -12.07
C ASP A 398 -9.37 -16.94 -12.24
N LEU A 399 -9.87 -17.80 -11.35
CA LEU A 399 -9.64 -19.26 -11.41
C LEU A 399 -10.31 -19.95 -12.62
N ASN A 400 -11.10 -19.22 -13.43
CA ASN A 400 -11.67 -19.70 -14.69
C ASN A 400 -10.81 -19.33 -15.91
N VAL A 401 -9.71 -18.61 -15.72
CA VAL A 401 -8.75 -18.23 -16.77
C VAL A 401 -7.47 -19.05 -16.59
N GLU A 402 -7.06 -19.76 -17.63
CA GLU A 402 -5.78 -20.47 -17.65
C GLU A 402 -4.62 -19.45 -17.52
N PRO A 403 -3.65 -19.65 -16.60
CA PRO A 403 -2.53 -18.73 -16.45
C PRO A 403 -1.71 -18.62 -17.74
N GLU A 404 -1.51 -17.39 -18.23
CA GLU A 404 -0.78 -17.15 -19.47
C GLU A 404 0.74 -17.37 -19.26
N GLU A 405 1.34 -18.19 -20.14
CA GLU A 405 2.71 -18.66 -19.97
C GLU A 405 3.72 -17.51 -20.00
N GLY A 406 4.51 -17.37 -18.93
CA GLY A 406 5.46 -16.28 -18.77
C GLY A 406 4.91 -15.02 -18.09
N TYR A 407 3.63 -14.98 -17.69
CA TYR A 407 3.10 -13.92 -16.82
C TYR A 407 3.53 -14.15 -15.37
N GLY A 408 3.81 -13.07 -14.64
CA GLY A 408 4.38 -13.15 -13.29
C GLY A 408 5.86 -13.49 -13.32
N TYR A 409 6.20 -14.71 -13.73
CA TYR A 409 7.56 -15.19 -13.93
C TYR A 409 7.68 -15.95 -15.26
N SER A 410 8.85 -15.86 -15.91
CA SER A 410 9.18 -16.68 -17.09
C SER A 410 9.81 -18.03 -16.71
N GLU A 411 9.99 -18.92 -17.71
CA GLU A 411 10.65 -20.23 -17.53
C GLU A 411 12.03 -20.14 -16.85
N SER A 412 12.77 -19.05 -17.05
CA SER A 412 14.09 -18.83 -16.45
C SER A 412 14.04 -18.22 -15.04
N GLY A 413 12.85 -17.95 -14.51
CA GLY A 413 12.62 -17.33 -13.21
C GLY A 413 12.74 -15.80 -13.20
N ILE A 414 12.74 -15.13 -14.36
CA ILE A 414 12.71 -13.67 -14.42
C ILE A 414 11.32 -13.16 -14.02
N ALA A 415 11.27 -12.19 -13.11
CA ALA A 415 10.05 -11.56 -12.60
C ALA A 415 9.39 -10.63 -13.64
N THR A 416 8.70 -11.20 -14.62
CA THR A 416 8.05 -10.47 -15.73
C THR A 416 6.94 -9.53 -15.28
N PHE A 417 6.33 -9.72 -14.10
CA PHE A 417 5.35 -8.76 -13.55
C PHE A 417 5.91 -7.32 -13.45
N LEU A 418 7.23 -7.17 -13.32
CA LEU A 418 7.92 -5.87 -13.30
C LEU A 418 7.83 -5.11 -14.64
N TYR A 419 7.43 -5.76 -15.73
CA TYR A 419 7.20 -5.09 -17.02
C TYR A 419 5.79 -4.49 -17.14
N ASN A 420 4.81 -5.07 -16.45
CA ASN A 420 3.39 -4.76 -16.60
C ASN A 420 3.10 -3.27 -16.35
N PHE A 421 2.32 -2.63 -17.24
CA PHE A 421 2.11 -1.19 -17.24
C PHE A 421 1.15 -0.72 -16.14
N ILE A 422 0.04 -1.42 -15.97
CA ILE A 422 -1.02 -1.17 -14.98
C ILE A 422 -1.29 -2.47 -14.22
N ALA A 423 -1.55 -2.37 -12.92
CA ALA A 423 -1.94 -3.49 -12.06
C ALA A 423 -2.75 -2.93 -10.88
N ALA A 424 -3.36 -3.81 -10.09
CA ALA A 424 -3.68 -3.59 -8.68
C ALA A 424 -3.74 -4.95 -7.98
N ASP A 425 -3.21 -5.04 -6.76
CA ASP A 425 -3.15 -6.29 -6.01
C ASP A 425 -4.35 -6.42 -5.05
N PRO A 426 -4.91 -7.63 -4.86
CA PRO A 426 -5.97 -7.88 -3.87
C PRO A 426 -5.53 -7.46 -2.47
N ALA A 427 -6.34 -6.66 -1.78
CA ALA A 427 -5.98 -6.11 -0.48
C ALA A 427 -5.72 -7.19 0.59
N LEU A 428 -6.24 -8.41 0.39
CA LEU A 428 -6.01 -9.57 1.26
C LEU A 428 -5.22 -10.70 0.59
N LYS A 429 -4.54 -10.47 -0.55
CA LYS A 429 -3.91 -11.52 -1.40
C LYS A 429 -3.21 -12.63 -0.60
N ASN A 430 -2.25 -12.25 0.26
CA ASN A 430 -1.40 -13.20 0.96
C ASN A 430 -2.10 -13.89 2.14
N LEU A 431 -3.09 -13.22 2.78
CA LEU A 431 -3.97 -13.83 3.78
C LEU A 431 -4.91 -14.86 3.12
N THR A 432 -5.46 -14.54 1.94
CA THR A 432 -6.26 -15.48 1.14
C THR A 432 -5.44 -16.69 0.72
N ALA A 433 -4.18 -16.49 0.32
CA ALA A 433 -3.24 -17.58 0.02
C ALA A 433 -3.00 -18.48 1.25
N HIS A 434 -2.74 -17.91 2.44
CA HIS A 434 -2.64 -18.68 3.69
C HIS A 434 -3.92 -19.48 4.01
N ASN A 435 -5.09 -18.85 3.92
CA ASN A 435 -6.38 -19.49 4.19
C ASN A 435 -6.67 -20.67 3.25
N LYS A 436 -6.29 -20.56 1.97
CA LYS A 436 -6.39 -21.65 1.01
C LYS A 436 -5.33 -22.74 1.25
N VAL A 437 -4.09 -22.38 1.50
CA VAL A 437 -2.97 -23.32 1.69
C VAL A 437 -3.16 -24.15 2.94
N THR A 438 -3.59 -23.55 4.06
CA THR A 438 -3.97 -24.29 5.28
C THR A 438 -5.15 -25.24 5.01
N ALA A 439 -6.23 -24.78 4.36
CA ALA A 439 -7.36 -25.64 3.99
C ALA A 439 -6.95 -26.80 3.06
N ALA A 440 -6.04 -26.58 2.11
CA ALA A 440 -5.49 -27.61 1.25
C ALA A 440 -4.60 -28.60 2.01
N LEU A 441 -3.78 -28.13 2.96
CA LEU A 441 -2.93 -28.96 3.82
C LEU A 441 -3.78 -29.86 4.76
N ASP A 442 -4.89 -29.34 5.28
CA ASP A 442 -5.82 -30.11 6.13
C ASP A 442 -6.64 -31.14 5.34
N LYS A 443 -7.05 -30.80 4.11
CA LYS A 443 -7.72 -31.74 3.18
C LYS A 443 -6.76 -32.76 2.55
N ASN A 444 -5.45 -32.44 2.49
CA ASN A 444 -4.48 -33.02 1.55
C ASN A 444 -4.99 -32.94 0.09
N ASP A 445 -5.49 -31.77 -0.30
CA ASP A 445 -6.11 -31.52 -1.62
C ASP A 445 -5.76 -30.11 -2.12
N PRO A 446 -4.82 -29.96 -3.07
CA PRO A 446 -4.43 -28.67 -3.63
C PRO A 446 -5.27 -28.22 -4.83
N SER A 447 -6.39 -28.90 -5.15
CA SER A 447 -7.16 -28.61 -6.39
C SER A 447 -7.86 -27.24 -6.42
N GLU A 448 -7.95 -26.53 -5.30
CA GLU A 448 -8.48 -25.16 -5.17
C GLU A 448 -7.37 -24.07 -5.20
N LEU A 449 -6.10 -24.45 -5.40
CA LEU A 449 -4.94 -23.56 -5.39
C LEU A 449 -4.53 -23.09 -6.80
N ASN A 450 -4.16 -21.82 -6.94
CA ASN A 450 -3.44 -21.33 -8.12
C ASN A 450 -1.94 -21.72 -8.05
N ALA A 451 -1.16 -21.38 -9.10
CA ALA A 451 0.25 -21.77 -9.20
C ALA A 451 1.17 -21.19 -8.09
N GLU A 452 0.87 -19.98 -7.58
CA GLU A 452 1.63 -19.35 -6.49
C GLU A 452 1.30 -20.01 -5.14
N GLU A 453 0.01 -20.22 -4.88
CA GLU A 453 -0.53 -20.90 -3.70
C GLU A 453 -0.07 -22.37 -3.63
N LEU A 454 -0.07 -23.09 -4.75
CA LEU A 454 0.49 -24.43 -4.87
C LEU A 454 1.98 -24.45 -4.50
N GLY A 455 2.75 -23.45 -4.96
CA GLY A 455 4.15 -23.29 -4.60
C GLY A 455 4.37 -23.07 -3.09
N TYR A 456 3.42 -22.49 -2.36
CA TYR A 456 3.50 -22.41 -0.90
C TYR A 456 3.14 -23.75 -0.24
N TYR A 457 2.09 -24.42 -0.73
CA TYR A 457 1.65 -25.74 -0.28
C TYR A 457 2.76 -26.81 -0.41
N GLU A 458 3.45 -26.88 -1.55
CA GLU A 458 4.53 -27.84 -1.76
C GLU A 458 5.73 -27.61 -0.83
N ARG A 459 6.07 -26.34 -0.55
CA ARG A 459 7.12 -25.96 0.41
C ARG A 459 6.73 -26.27 1.85
N ALA A 460 5.47 -26.03 2.23
CA ALA A 460 4.92 -26.43 3.53
C ALA A 460 4.99 -27.96 3.70
N LEU A 461 4.62 -28.74 2.67
CA LEU A 461 4.80 -30.20 2.69
C LEU A 461 6.28 -30.62 2.78
N ALA A 462 7.21 -29.93 2.11
CA ALA A 462 8.64 -30.20 2.21
C ALA A 462 9.15 -29.98 3.64
N PHE A 463 8.75 -28.87 4.29
CA PHE A 463 9.05 -28.62 5.70
C PHE A 463 8.47 -29.71 6.62
N ARG A 464 7.19 -30.06 6.44
CA ARG A 464 6.52 -31.15 7.19
C ARG A 464 7.17 -32.53 6.93
N GLY A 465 7.88 -32.69 5.81
CA GLY A 465 8.72 -33.85 5.49
C GLY A 465 10.14 -33.80 6.09
N GLY A 466 10.54 -32.71 6.74
CA GLY A 466 11.83 -32.52 7.41
C GLY A 466 12.80 -31.54 6.74
N ASP A 467 12.41 -30.85 5.67
CA ASP A 467 13.25 -29.84 5.02
C ASP A 467 13.13 -28.47 5.69
N LEU A 468 14.02 -28.21 6.66
CA LEU A 468 14.06 -26.98 7.43
C LEU A 468 14.30 -25.71 6.59
N SER A 469 14.79 -25.80 5.35
CA SER A 469 14.93 -24.64 4.46
C SER A 469 13.59 -24.02 4.06
N ASN A 470 12.48 -24.73 4.30
CA ASN A 470 11.12 -24.27 4.08
C ASN A 470 10.37 -23.88 5.38
N TRP A 471 11.03 -23.87 6.54
CA TRP A 471 10.44 -23.46 7.84
C TRP A 471 9.76 -22.10 7.75
N GLY A 472 10.42 -21.13 7.09
CA GLY A 472 9.87 -19.80 6.86
C GLY A 472 8.59 -19.78 6.02
N THR A 473 8.40 -20.74 5.11
CA THR A 473 7.17 -20.81 4.28
C THR A 473 6.01 -21.40 5.08
N GLU A 474 6.22 -22.46 5.86
CA GLU A 474 5.21 -22.98 6.80
C GLU A 474 4.81 -21.90 7.82
N ARG A 475 5.78 -21.11 8.31
CA ARG A 475 5.54 -20.06 9.31
C ARG A 475 4.98 -18.75 8.72
N VAL A 476 4.68 -18.72 7.42
CA VAL A 476 3.84 -17.69 6.78
C VAL A 476 2.52 -18.27 6.29
N PHE A 477 2.53 -19.33 5.48
CA PHE A 477 1.34 -19.84 4.79
C PHE A 477 0.78 -21.17 5.32
N GLY A 478 1.50 -21.84 6.23
CA GLY A 478 1.03 -23.00 6.99
C GLY A 478 0.38 -22.58 8.31
N THR A 479 0.45 -23.42 9.36
CA THR A 479 -0.07 -23.06 10.70
C THR A 479 0.65 -23.84 11.83
N PRO A 480 0.94 -23.23 13.00
CA PRO A 480 0.80 -21.81 13.31
C PRO A 480 1.84 -20.96 12.55
N SER A 481 1.42 -19.78 12.14
CA SER A 481 2.11 -18.88 11.23
C SER A 481 1.94 -17.41 11.61
N SER A 482 2.55 -16.53 10.84
CA SER A 482 2.28 -15.09 10.89
C SER A 482 0.92 -14.71 10.32
N PHE A 483 0.39 -15.39 9.29
CA PHE A 483 -0.93 -15.06 8.77
C PHE A 483 -2.09 -15.53 9.66
N ASP A 484 -1.89 -16.53 10.55
CA ASP A 484 -2.86 -16.81 11.63
C ASP A 484 -3.05 -15.57 12.52
N VAL A 485 -1.97 -14.83 12.81
CA VAL A 485 -2.02 -13.58 13.61
C VAL A 485 -2.67 -12.44 12.82
N ILE A 486 -2.33 -12.29 11.54
CA ILE A 486 -2.93 -11.27 10.66
C ILE A 486 -4.43 -11.50 10.46
N GLY A 487 -4.84 -12.74 10.16
CA GLY A 487 -6.25 -13.13 10.08
C GLY A 487 -6.97 -12.85 11.39
N ALA A 488 -6.35 -13.17 12.52
CA ALA A 488 -6.85 -12.84 13.85
C ALA A 488 -6.96 -11.32 14.13
N TYR A 489 -6.30 -10.42 13.38
CA TYR A 489 -6.58 -8.98 13.40
C TYR A 489 -7.76 -8.62 12.49
N VAL A 490 -7.79 -9.16 11.27
CA VAL A 490 -8.81 -8.88 10.24
C VAL A 490 -10.20 -9.37 10.66
N ASP A 491 -10.32 -10.62 11.11
CA ASP A 491 -11.58 -11.25 11.54
C ASP A 491 -12.24 -10.54 12.73
N LYS A 492 -11.46 -9.73 13.47
CA LYS A 492 -11.91 -8.97 14.65
C LYS A 492 -12.08 -7.47 14.38
N ASP A 493 -11.80 -7.00 13.16
CA ASP A 493 -11.64 -5.58 12.81
C ASP A 493 -10.68 -4.82 13.76
N ASN A 494 -9.66 -5.52 14.28
CA ASN A 494 -8.68 -4.97 15.22
C ASN A 494 -7.41 -4.53 14.47
N TYR A 495 -7.56 -3.52 13.61
CA TYR A 495 -6.44 -2.72 13.12
C TYR A 495 -6.93 -1.35 12.66
N ILE A 496 -6.03 -0.37 12.65
CA ILE A 496 -6.27 0.97 12.08
C ILE A 496 -5.31 1.25 10.93
N LEU A 497 -5.66 2.21 10.08
CA LEU A 497 -4.77 2.75 9.05
C LEU A 497 -4.24 4.11 9.50
N ASP A 498 -3.04 4.45 9.05
CA ASP A 498 -2.48 5.81 9.14
C ASP A 498 -3.45 6.81 8.48
N GLY A 499 -4.06 7.68 9.31
CA GLY A 499 -5.18 8.51 8.90
C GLY A 499 -4.82 9.58 7.86
N PHE A 500 -3.53 9.92 7.76
CA PHE A 500 -3.03 10.83 6.74
C PHE A 500 -2.31 10.08 5.61
N TYR A 501 -2.96 10.03 4.46
CA TYR A 501 -2.47 9.42 3.22
C TYR A 501 -2.49 10.42 2.04
N GLY A 502 -2.67 11.71 2.34
CA GLY A 502 -2.70 12.78 1.36
C GLY A 502 -1.33 13.16 0.82
N ALA A 503 -1.33 14.18 -0.04
CA ALA A 503 -0.10 14.85 -0.47
C ALA A 503 0.60 15.51 0.73
N ALA A 504 1.94 15.44 0.80
CA ALA A 504 2.69 16.15 1.83
C ALA A 504 2.35 17.66 1.81
N THR A 505 1.90 18.18 2.94
CA THR A 505 1.40 19.55 3.09
C THR A 505 2.51 20.59 2.84
N PRO A 506 2.18 21.88 2.57
CA PRO A 506 3.19 22.92 2.38
C PRO A 506 4.20 23.01 3.52
N THR A 507 3.74 22.97 4.78
CA THR A 507 4.64 22.99 5.93
C THR A 507 5.38 21.65 6.13
N MET A 508 4.79 20.50 5.77
CA MET A 508 5.55 19.23 5.74
C MET A 508 6.73 19.28 4.75
N VAL A 509 6.53 19.83 3.55
CA VAL A 509 7.59 19.93 2.52
C VAL A 509 8.76 20.78 3.01
N GLU A 510 8.52 21.83 3.80
CA GLU A 510 9.59 22.63 4.41
C GLU A 510 10.21 22.02 5.67
N ARG A 511 9.43 21.34 6.52
CA ARG A 511 9.81 21.06 7.92
C ARG A 511 9.91 19.59 8.31
N ASN A 512 9.22 18.68 7.62
CA ASN A 512 9.02 17.31 8.12
C ASN A 512 10.35 16.55 8.31
N ALA A 513 11.33 16.74 7.42
CA ALA A 513 12.66 16.15 7.59
C ALA A 513 13.35 16.59 8.89
N THR A 514 13.19 17.86 9.32
CA THR A 514 13.74 18.35 10.58
C THR A 514 12.95 17.84 11.78
N LEU A 515 11.62 17.78 11.68
CA LEU A 515 10.74 17.28 12.74
C LEU A 515 11.00 15.79 13.03
N LEU A 516 11.04 14.95 11.99
CA LEU A 516 11.34 13.51 12.13
C LEU A 516 12.77 13.26 12.66
N THR A 517 13.77 14.05 12.22
CA THR A 517 15.13 13.95 12.77
C THR A 517 15.16 14.27 14.26
N MET A 518 14.44 15.31 14.69
CA MET A 518 14.34 15.71 16.09
C MET A 518 13.60 14.66 16.93
N GLU A 519 12.57 14.02 16.37
CA GLU A 519 11.80 12.96 17.01
C GLU A 519 12.66 11.72 17.31
N GLU A 520 13.30 11.15 16.28
CA GLU A 520 14.19 9.99 16.43
C GLU A 520 15.36 10.33 17.38
N GLU A 521 15.95 11.54 17.28
CA GLU A 521 17.00 12.00 18.20
C GLU A 521 16.54 12.08 19.67
N VAL A 522 15.39 12.69 19.96
CA VAL A 522 14.92 12.85 21.35
C VAL A 522 14.46 11.51 21.91
N PHE A 523 13.74 10.71 21.13
CA PHE A 523 13.25 9.42 21.59
C PHE A 523 14.42 8.47 21.85
N THR A 524 15.45 8.48 21.00
CA THR A 524 16.72 7.76 21.26
C THR A 524 17.33 8.17 22.61
N LYS A 525 17.47 9.47 22.87
CA LYS A 525 18.07 9.98 24.13
C LYS A 525 17.24 9.60 25.36
N ILE A 526 15.91 9.67 25.27
CA ILE A 526 15.01 9.20 26.34
C ILE A 526 15.22 7.71 26.60
N ILE A 527 15.23 6.86 25.57
CA ILE A 527 15.50 5.41 25.72
C ILE A 527 16.88 5.18 26.35
N MET A 528 17.89 5.99 25.98
CA MET A 528 19.24 5.93 26.54
C MET A 528 19.38 6.54 27.96
N GLY A 529 18.33 7.12 28.54
CA GLY A 529 18.28 7.56 29.94
C GLY A 529 18.16 9.08 30.18
N GLU A 530 17.83 9.89 29.17
CA GLU A 530 17.43 11.29 29.39
C GLU A 530 16.07 11.37 30.13
N SER A 531 15.80 12.47 30.86
CA SER A 531 14.54 12.59 31.62
C SER A 531 13.32 12.53 30.70
N LEU A 532 12.24 11.92 31.17
CA LEU A 532 10.96 11.90 30.47
C LEU A 532 10.38 13.31 30.25
N ASP A 533 10.84 14.33 30.99
CA ASP A 533 10.51 15.74 30.74
C ASP A 533 10.96 16.22 29.34
N ALA A 534 11.95 15.54 28.74
CA ALA A 534 12.38 15.81 27.36
C ALA A 534 11.28 15.50 26.34
N PHE A 535 10.33 14.60 26.66
CA PHE A 535 9.13 14.37 25.84
C PHE A 535 8.24 15.62 25.79
N ASP A 536 7.93 16.21 26.95
CA ASP A 536 7.07 17.40 27.02
C ASP A 536 7.71 18.58 26.27
N LYS A 537 9.04 18.72 26.41
CA LYS A 537 9.84 19.67 25.64
C LYS A 537 9.85 19.38 24.14
N PHE A 538 9.90 18.12 23.72
CA PHE A 538 9.76 17.74 22.32
C PHE A 538 8.37 18.11 21.77
N VAL A 539 7.29 17.86 22.52
CA VAL A 539 5.93 18.26 22.12
C VAL A 539 5.84 19.77 21.93
N GLU A 540 6.39 20.55 22.87
CA GLU A 540 6.49 22.01 22.75
C GLU A 540 7.27 22.43 21.48
N ASP A 541 8.46 21.87 21.25
CA ASP A 541 9.35 22.31 20.17
C ASP A 541 8.91 21.82 18.79
N TRP A 542 8.27 20.64 18.69
CA TRP A 542 7.62 20.13 17.48
C TRP A 542 6.52 21.09 17.00
N ASN A 543 5.66 21.54 17.92
CA ASN A 543 4.65 22.55 17.62
C ASN A 543 5.28 23.88 17.14
N LYS A 544 6.28 24.40 17.88
CA LYS A 544 6.99 25.65 17.52
C LYS A 544 7.72 25.60 16.18
N LEU A 545 8.16 24.42 15.72
CA LEU A 545 8.88 24.22 14.46
C LEU A 545 7.98 24.01 13.23
N GLY A 546 6.66 24.13 13.41
CA GLY A 546 5.66 24.06 12.34
C GLY A 546 4.64 22.94 12.50
N GLY A 547 4.80 22.06 13.50
CA GLY A 547 3.91 20.93 13.72
C GLY A 547 2.43 21.32 13.89
N THR A 548 2.14 22.43 14.58
CA THR A 548 0.76 22.94 14.70
C THR A 548 0.16 23.29 13.33
N GLN A 549 0.93 23.96 12.48
CA GLN A 549 0.49 24.31 11.12
C GLN A 549 0.28 23.07 10.26
N ILE A 550 1.13 22.05 10.42
CA ILE A 550 0.96 20.75 9.76
C ILE A 550 -0.34 20.07 10.24
N THR A 551 -0.65 20.08 11.55
CA THR A 551 -1.93 19.55 12.06
C THR A 551 -3.13 20.31 11.51
N GLU A 552 -3.05 21.63 11.33
CA GLU A 552 -4.10 22.42 10.66
C GLU A 552 -4.24 21.99 9.18
N GLU A 553 -3.16 22.00 8.40
CA GLU A 553 -3.13 21.61 6.98
C GLU A 553 -3.63 20.16 6.75
N VAL A 554 -3.29 19.24 7.67
CA VAL A 554 -3.76 17.84 7.64
C VAL A 554 -5.27 17.74 7.90
N ASN A 555 -5.82 18.55 8.81
CA ASN A 555 -7.25 18.54 9.07
C ASN A 555 -8.05 19.28 7.97
N GLU A 556 -7.48 20.32 7.34
CA GLU A 556 -8.06 20.92 6.13
C GLU A 556 -8.18 19.89 4.99
N TRP A 557 -7.16 19.05 4.79
CA TRP A 557 -7.25 17.92 3.85
C TRP A 557 -8.28 16.87 4.28
N TYR A 558 -8.33 16.52 5.57
CA TYR A 558 -9.21 15.49 6.10
C TYR A 558 -10.71 15.87 5.99
N GLU A 559 -11.07 17.13 6.18
CA GLU A 559 -12.44 17.63 5.96
C GLU A 559 -12.85 17.68 4.47
N LEU A 560 -11.91 17.53 3.52
CA LEU A 560 -12.20 17.46 2.07
C LEU A 560 -12.42 16.02 1.56
N ILE A 561 -12.16 15.00 2.37
CA ILE A 561 -12.24 13.57 2.01
C ILE A 561 -13.26 12.76 2.83
N LYS A 562 -13.99 13.42 3.75
CA LYS A 562 -15.15 12.87 4.46
C LYS A 562 -16.43 12.97 3.63
#